data_AF-A0A962BLA7-F1
#
_entry.id   AF-A0A962BLA7-F1
#
_cell.length_a   1.000
_cell.length_b   1.000
_cell.length_c   1.000
_cell.angle_alpha   90.00
_cell.angle_beta   90.00
_cell.angle_gamma   90.00
#
_symmetry.space_group_name_H-M   'P 1'
#
loop_
_entity.id
_entity.type
_entity.pdbx_description
1 polymer ?
#
loop_
_entity_poly.entity_id
_entity_poly.type
_entity_poly.pdbx_seq_one_letter_code
_entity_poly.pdbx_strand_id
1 'polypeptide(L)'
;QGLVPVSHDALMRAVELNGAAVTMNKAAFNWGRLAAVDMDRVVAAAGSGGSINPAEAKPLDDETLSETLDQMISRREAFLRDYQNAGYARRYRELVDRVRQREQAVAPGSESLSEAVARYAFKVMAYKDEYEVARLHSQSAFRREVKQRFAGRVKIRYHMAPPLLAKKDADGHLIKREFGGWIAPLFRVLAGFRFLRGTPLDIFGYTAERRMERRLITEYRDCIDELLAGLDADNIELAVEIAGLPEHIRGYGHVKEAHLAKVRPQWEALMERWREPPEARRQAA
;
A
#
# COMPACT_ATOMS: atom_id res chain seq x y z
N GLN A 1 11.39 -0.06 -28.94
CA GLN A 1 12.40 0.59 -28.08
C GLN A 1 12.58 -0.24 -26.82
N GLY A 2 13.81 -0.42 -26.32
CA GLY A 2 14.06 -1.05 -25.03
C GLY A 2 13.98 0.01 -23.92
N LEU A 3 12.79 0.22 -23.37
CA LEU A 3 12.55 1.21 -22.31
C LEU A 3 13.10 0.78 -20.94
N VAL A 4 13.58 -0.47 -20.84
CA VAL A 4 14.15 -1.08 -19.64
C VAL A 4 15.37 -1.90 -20.08
N PRO A 5 16.53 -1.83 -19.39
CA PRO A 5 17.78 -2.47 -19.80
C PRO A 5 17.82 -3.96 -19.43
N VAL A 6 16.77 -4.71 -19.81
CA VAL A 6 16.63 -6.14 -19.53
C VAL A 6 16.14 -6.85 -20.79
N SER A 7 16.72 -8.01 -21.09
CA SER A 7 16.31 -8.78 -22.28
C SER A 7 14.89 -9.32 -22.12
N HIS A 8 14.20 -9.46 -23.25
CA HIS A 8 12.89 -10.10 -23.31
C HIS A 8 12.90 -11.47 -22.64
N ASP A 9 13.93 -12.28 -22.92
CA ASP A 9 14.01 -13.65 -22.42
C ASP A 9 14.25 -13.69 -20.91
N ALA A 10 15.01 -12.75 -20.35
CA ALA A 10 15.16 -12.61 -18.91
C ALA A 10 13.82 -12.23 -18.24
N LEU A 11 13.03 -11.35 -18.86
CA LEU A 11 11.69 -11.00 -18.36
C LEU A 11 10.72 -12.18 -18.44
N MET A 12 10.71 -12.92 -19.56
CA MET A 12 9.89 -14.13 -19.70
C MET A 12 10.28 -15.19 -18.67
N ARG A 13 11.59 -15.36 -18.42
CA ARG A 13 12.10 -16.29 -17.42
C ARG A 13 11.73 -15.86 -16.01
N ALA A 14 11.77 -14.57 -15.69
CA ALA A 14 11.31 -14.06 -14.39
C ALA A 14 9.81 -14.33 -14.15
N VAL A 15 8.98 -14.19 -15.19
CA VAL A 15 7.55 -14.54 -15.12
C VAL A 15 7.34 -16.04 -14.88
N GLU A 16 8.14 -16.90 -15.52
CA GLU A 16 8.11 -18.35 -15.27
C GLU A 16 8.52 -18.71 -13.84
N LEU A 17 9.59 -18.08 -13.35
CA LEU A 17 10.10 -18.30 -11.99
C LEU A 17 9.12 -17.84 -10.91
N ASN A 18 8.30 -16.82 -11.19
CA ASN A 18 7.23 -16.36 -10.30
C ASN A 18 6.08 -17.39 -10.18
N GLY A 19 5.87 -18.24 -11.19
CA GLY A 19 4.96 -19.39 -11.17
C GLY A 19 3.45 -19.06 -11.20
N ALA A 20 3.04 -17.83 -10.90
CA ALA A 20 1.65 -17.43 -10.91
C ALA A 20 1.14 -17.10 -12.32
N ALA A 21 0.10 -17.81 -12.79
CA ALA A 21 -0.62 -17.53 -14.05
C ALA A 21 0.31 -17.23 -15.25
N VAL A 22 1.39 -18.01 -15.39
CA VAL A 22 2.52 -17.75 -16.31
C VAL A 22 2.05 -17.41 -17.73
N THR A 23 1.16 -18.22 -18.31
CA THR A 23 0.65 -18.01 -19.67
C THR A 23 -0.09 -16.67 -19.82
N MET A 24 -0.90 -16.30 -18.83
CA MET A 24 -1.65 -15.04 -18.82
C MET A 24 -0.72 -13.84 -18.68
N ASN A 25 0.28 -13.92 -17.80
CA ASN A 25 1.25 -12.85 -17.59
C ASN A 25 2.14 -12.63 -18.82
N LYS A 26 2.56 -13.70 -19.50
CA LYS A 26 3.27 -13.61 -20.78
C LYS A 26 2.39 -12.99 -21.87
N ALA A 27 1.13 -13.41 -21.97
CA ALA A 27 0.19 -12.82 -22.93
C ALA A 27 -0.03 -11.33 -22.65
N ALA A 28 -0.28 -10.94 -21.40
CA ALA A 28 -0.47 -9.56 -20.99
C ALA A 28 0.77 -8.69 -21.30
N PHE A 29 1.97 -9.20 -21.03
CA PHE A 29 3.22 -8.52 -21.38
C PHE A 29 3.35 -8.31 -22.90
N ASN A 30 3.02 -9.31 -23.70
CA ASN A 30 3.03 -9.20 -25.17
C ASN A 30 1.97 -8.22 -25.69
N TRP A 31 0.77 -8.21 -25.11
CA TRP A 31 -0.25 -7.18 -25.40
C TRP A 31 0.25 -5.77 -25.06
N GLY A 32 0.94 -5.60 -23.93
CA GLY A 32 1.58 -4.33 -23.58
C GLY A 32 2.66 -3.90 -24.58
N ARG A 33 3.45 -4.84 -25.09
CA ARG A 33 4.44 -4.56 -26.15
C ARG A 33 3.79 -4.13 -27.47
N LEU A 34 2.70 -4.78 -27.86
CA LEU A 34 1.93 -4.39 -29.04
C LEU A 34 1.32 -3.00 -28.86
N ALA A 35 0.77 -2.73 -27.68
CA ALA A 35 0.15 -1.45 -27.33
C ALA A 35 1.17 -0.28 -27.33
N ALA A 36 2.43 -0.55 -26.98
CA ALA A 36 3.51 0.43 -27.07
C ALA A 36 3.91 0.78 -28.51
N VAL A 37 3.55 -0.05 -29.49
CA VAL A 37 3.81 0.19 -30.91
C VAL A 37 2.58 0.77 -31.61
N ASP A 38 1.40 0.22 -31.33
CA ASP A 38 0.13 0.60 -31.95
C ASP A 38 -1.04 0.28 -31.00
N MET A 39 -1.43 1.28 -30.21
CA MET A 39 -2.52 1.15 -29.25
C MET A 39 -3.88 0.99 -29.95
N ASP A 40 -4.09 1.68 -31.07
CA ASP A 40 -5.37 1.68 -31.77
C ASP A 40 -5.71 0.30 -32.32
N ARG A 41 -4.73 -0.43 -32.87
CA ARG A 41 -4.90 -1.83 -33.28
C ARG A 41 -5.17 -2.75 -32.11
N VAL A 42 -4.53 -2.53 -30.97
CA VAL A 42 -4.79 -3.34 -29.77
C VAL A 42 -6.22 -3.14 -29.27
N VAL A 43 -6.69 -1.89 -29.21
CA VAL A 43 -8.06 -1.55 -28.80
C VAL A 43 -9.09 -2.14 -29.77
N ALA A 44 -8.83 -2.04 -31.08
CA ALA A 44 -9.68 -2.65 -32.12
C ALA A 44 -9.72 -4.18 -32.01
N ALA A 45 -8.56 -4.84 -31.85
CA ALA A 45 -8.46 -6.29 -31.70
C ALA A 45 -9.07 -6.80 -30.39
N ALA A 46 -9.05 -5.99 -29.33
CA ALA A 46 -9.68 -6.28 -28.05
C ALA A 46 -11.21 -6.08 -28.07
N GLY A 47 -11.80 -5.68 -29.19
CA GLY A 47 -13.25 -5.52 -29.35
C GLY A 47 -13.86 -4.41 -28.49
N SER A 48 -13.04 -3.49 -27.98
CA SER A 48 -13.47 -2.42 -27.09
C SER A 48 -13.70 -1.15 -27.90
N GLY A 49 -14.93 -0.93 -28.37
CA GLY A 49 -15.35 0.32 -29.02
C GLY A 49 -15.41 1.55 -28.09
N GLY A 50 -14.62 1.57 -27.02
CA GLY A 50 -14.56 2.63 -26.03
C GLY A 50 -13.15 2.74 -25.47
N SER A 51 -12.65 3.97 -25.43
CA SER A 51 -11.34 4.39 -24.91
C SER A 51 -10.88 3.57 -23.70
N ILE A 52 -9.95 2.62 -23.93
CA ILE A 52 -9.21 2.00 -22.83
C ILE A 52 -8.16 3.03 -22.41
N ASN A 53 -8.43 3.79 -21.35
CA ASN A 53 -7.39 4.57 -20.69
C ASN A 53 -6.44 3.59 -19.97
N PRO A 54 -5.17 3.44 -20.37
CA PRO A 54 -4.25 2.45 -19.78
C PRO A 54 -3.81 2.77 -18.33
N ALA A 55 -4.39 3.80 -17.71
CA ALA A 55 -3.95 4.36 -16.43
C ALA A 55 -4.57 3.70 -15.19
N GLU A 56 -5.57 2.82 -15.32
CA GLU A 56 -6.45 2.46 -14.19
C GLU A 56 -6.06 1.21 -13.39
N ALA A 57 -4.83 0.70 -13.58
CA ALA A 57 -4.27 -0.36 -12.72
C ALA A 57 -3.06 0.15 -11.93
N LYS A 58 -3.27 1.15 -11.08
CA LYS A 58 -2.29 1.54 -10.05
C LYS A 58 -2.83 1.18 -8.65
N PRO A 59 -2.07 0.44 -7.83
CA PRO A 59 -2.45 0.20 -6.45
C PRO A 59 -2.30 1.50 -5.65
N LEU A 60 -3.36 1.82 -4.89
CA LEU A 60 -3.62 3.06 -4.14
C LEU A 60 -4.25 4.16 -5.00
N ASP A 61 -5.19 4.87 -4.37
CA ASP A 61 -5.95 6.01 -4.90
C ASP A 61 -4.98 7.11 -5.39
N ASP A 62 -4.39 6.94 -6.57
CA ASP A 62 -3.48 7.87 -7.24
C ASP A 62 -4.12 8.41 -8.55
N GLU A 63 -5.45 8.46 -8.59
CA GLU A 63 -6.18 9.10 -9.71
C GLU A 63 -5.84 10.59 -9.85
N THR A 64 -5.37 11.23 -8.77
CA THR A 64 -4.86 12.60 -8.75
C THR A 64 -3.47 12.60 -8.11
N LEU A 65 -2.43 12.92 -8.88
CA LEU A 65 -1.13 13.22 -8.30
C LEU A 65 -1.30 14.44 -7.39
N SER A 66 -0.89 14.32 -6.12
CA SER A 66 -0.82 15.50 -5.26
C SER A 66 0.34 16.35 -5.75
N GLU A 67 0.05 17.59 -6.16
CA GLU A 67 1.06 18.52 -6.65
C GLU A 67 1.82 19.19 -5.50
N THR A 68 1.24 19.17 -4.29
CA THR A 68 1.82 19.76 -3.09
C THR A 68 1.72 18.84 -1.89
N LEU A 69 2.59 19.05 -0.90
CA LEU A 69 2.56 18.35 0.39
C LEU A 69 1.19 18.51 1.09
N ASP A 70 0.63 19.72 1.11
CA ASP A 70 -0.65 20.02 1.77
C ASP A 70 -1.83 19.26 1.13
N GLN A 71 -1.85 19.13 -0.20
CA GLN A 71 -2.82 18.29 -0.90
C GLN A 71 -2.65 16.81 -0.51
N MET A 72 -1.41 16.34 -0.43
CA MET A 72 -1.10 14.95 -0.05
C MET A 72 -1.57 14.65 1.37
N ILE A 73 -1.32 15.55 2.32
CA ILE A 73 -1.75 15.43 3.73
C ILE A 73 -3.28 15.44 3.80
N SER A 74 -3.92 16.43 3.19
CA SER A 74 -5.38 16.60 3.26
C SER A 74 -6.14 15.40 2.69
N ARG A 75 -5.66 14.86 1.56
CA ARG A 75 -6.25 13.67 0.95
C ARG A 75 -6.12 12.44 1.83
N ARG A 76 -4.94 12.22 2.40
CA ARG A 76 -4.66 11.08 3.29
C ARG A 76 -5.42 11.19 4.61
N GLU A 77 -5.54 12.39 5.17
CA GLU A 77 -6.35 12.66 6.35
C GLU A 77 -7.84 12.32 6.09
N ALA A 78 -8.38 12.80 4.96
CA ALA A 78 -9.75 12.48 4.55
C ALA A 78 -9.95 10.96 4.36
N PHE A 79 -8.99 10.28 3.72
CA PHE A 79 -9.03 8.83 3.59
C PHE A 79 -9.01 8.15 4.96
N LEU A 80 -8.12 8.54 5.88
CA LEU A 80 -8.01 7.91 7.20
C LEU A 80 -9.25 8.14 8.07
N ARG A 81 -9.94 9.27 7.87
CA ARG A 81 -11.24 9.56 8.50
C ARG A 81 -12.31 8.58 8.00
N ASP A 82 -12.34 8.32 6.71
CA ASP A 82 -13.27 7.37 6.09
C ASP A 82 -12.85 5.90 6.32
N TYR A 83 -11.57 5.66 6.52
CA TYR A 83 -11.02 4.36 6.87
C TYR A 83 -11.46 3.96 8.27
N GLN A 84 -11.31 4.85 9.26
CA GLN A 84 -11.62 4.57 10.66
C GLN A 84 -12.57 5.61 11.26
N ASN A 85 -12.03 6.78 11.63
CA ASN A 85 -12.73 7.91 12.23
C ASN A 85 -11.85 9.17 12.28
N ALA A 86 -12.42 10.29 12.71
CA ALA A 86 -11.71 11.57 12.83
C ALA A 86 -10.51 11.52 13.80
N GLY A 87 -10.58 10.74 14.88
CA GLY A 87 -9.46 10.60 15.82
C GLY A 87 -8.28 9.82 15.25
N TYR A 88 -8.52 8.90 14.30
CA TYR A 88 -7.46 8.21 13.57
C TYR A 88 -6.76 9.15 12.58
N ALA A 89 -7.55 9.94 11.86
CA ALA A 89 -7.06 10.96 10.92
C ALA A 89 -6.23 12.04 11.64
N ARG A 90 -6.69 12.52 12.81
CA ARG A 90 -5.95 13.50 13.61
C ARG A 90 -4.57 12.99 14.05
N ARG A 91 -4.45 11.73 14.46
CA ARG A 91 -3.14 11.15 14.82
C ARG A 91 -2.13 11.17 13.68
N TYR A 92 -2.60 10.92 12.46
CA TYR A 92 -1.77 11.04 11.26
C TYR A 92 -1.36 12.51 11.05
N ARG A 93 -2.32 13.43 11.12
CA ARG A 93 -2.09 14.85 10.91
C ARG A 93 -1.09 15.43 11.92
N GLU A 94 -1.29 15.13 13.21
CA GLU A 94 -0.42 15.54 14.31
C GLU A 94 1.02 15.03 14.14
N LEU A 95 1.21 13.80 13.65
CA LEU A 95 2.54 13.27 13.38
C LEU A 95 3.25 14.06 12.29
N VAL A 96 2.56 14.29 11.16
CA VAL A 96 3.14 15.03 10.02
C VAL A 96 3.41 16.49 10.38
N ASP A 97 2.49 17.14 11.10
CA ASP A 97 2.66 18.54 11.50
C ASP A 97 3.86 18.71 12.47
N ARG A 98 4.07 17.77 13.41
CA ARG A 98 5.27 17.78 14.29
C ARG A 98 6.57 17.64 13.49
N VAL A 99 6.57 16.75 12.49
CA VAL A 99 7.73 16.54 11.61
C VAL A 99 8.01 17.81 10.82
N ARG A 100 6.98 18.39 10.20
CA ARG A 100 7.11 19.63 9.43
C ARG A 100 7.63 20.78 10.27
N GLN A 101 7.11 20.94 11.49
CA GLN A 101 7.60 21.97 12.41
C GLN A 101 9.08 21.79 12.76
N ARG A 102 9.50 20.55 13.07
CA ARG A 102 10.89 20.27 13.42
C ARG A 102 11.83 20.41 12.23
N GLU A 103 11.45 19.91 11.06
CA GLU A 103 12.20 20.02 9.81
C GLU A 103 12.42 21.49 9.45
N GLN A 104 11.37 22.31 9.47
CA GLN A 104 11.50 23.75 9.17
C GLN A 104 12.38 24.50 10.18
N ALA A 105 12.45 24.04 11.43
CA ALA A 105 13.31 24.65 12.43
C ALA A 105 14.80 24.35 12.22
N VAL A 106 15.16 23.22 11.60
CA VAL A 106 16.56 22.81 11.39
C VAL A 106 17.04 23.02 9.96
N ALA A 107 16.14 22.94 8.97
CA ALA A 107 16.41 23.25 7.56
C ALA A 107 15.22 23.98 6.94
N PRO A 108 15.17 25.32 7.09
CA PRO A 108 14.13 26.14 6.50
C PRO A 108 14.00 25.90 4.99
N GLY A 109 12.77 25.65 4.52
CA GLY A 109 12.48 25.37 3.10
C GLY A 109 12.58 23.91 2.68
N SER A 110 13.07 22.99 3.53
CA SER A 110 12.99 21.54 3.25
C SER A 110 11.60 20.99 3.60
N GLU A 111 11.06 20.16 2.72
CA GLU A 111 9.86 19.36 2.97
C GLU A 111 10.09 17.85 2.75
N SER A 112 11.35 17.44 2.59
CA SER A 112 11.73 16.08 2.22
C SER A 112 11.34 15.04 3.27
N LEU A 113 11.61 15.32 4.55
CA LEU A 113 11.24 14.43 5.65
C LEU A 113 9.73 14.43 5.86
N SER A 114 9.11 15.61 5.79
CA SER A 114 7.66 15.76 5.90
C SER A 114 6.92 14.98 4.82
N GLU A 115 7.39 15.00 3.56
CA GLU A 115 6.80 14.23 2.47
C GLU A 115 6.95 12.71 2.71
N ALA A 116 8.15 12.26 3.09
CA ALA A 116 8.41 10.87 3.39
C ALA A 116 7.49 10.36 4.51
N VAL A 117 7.38 11.10 5.62
CA VAL A 117 6.49 10.73 6.74
C VAL A 117 5.02 10.80 6.31
N ALA A 118 4.60 11.82 5.58
CA ALA A 118 3.23 11.92 5.08
C ALA A 118 2.84 10.70 4.22
N ARG A 119 3.76 10.21 3.39
CA ARG A 119 3.57 9.02 2.56
C ARG A 119 3.55 7.73 3.38
N TYR A 120 4.56 7.52 4.21
CA TYR A 120 4.78 6.23 4.85
C TYR A 120 4.02 6.04 6.16
N ALA A 121 3.74 7.10 6.92
CA ALA A 121 2.78 7.04 8.03
C ALA A 121 1.40 6.61 7.53
N PHE A 122 0.94 7.21 6.42
CA PHE A 122 -0.32 6.80 5.80
C PHE A 122 -0.29 5.33 5.37
N LYS A 123 0.79 4.89 4.72
CA LYS A 123 0.94 3.49 4.28
C LYS A 123 0.81 2.50 5.43
N VAL A 124 1.48 2.73 6.56
CA VAL A 124 1.40 1.82 7.71
C VAL A 124 0.05 1.90 8.41
N MET A 125 -0.57 3.09 8.45
CA MET A 125 -1.86 3.31 9.10
C MET A 125 -3.05 2.80 8.28
N ALA A 126 -2.98 2.83 6.96
CA ALA A 126 -4.03 2.39 6.03
C ALA A 126 -3.81 0.94 5.57
N TYR A 127 -3.53 0.04 6.51
CA TYR A 127 -3.39 -1.38 6.21
C TYR A 127 -4.75 -1.97 5.78
N LYS A 128 -4.73 -2.90 4.80
CA LYS A 128 -5.97 -3.48 4.30
C LYS A 128 -6.43 -4.62 5.21
N ASP A 129 -7.39 -4.30 6.05
CA ASP A 129 -8.09 -5.27 6.87
C ASP A 129 -9.45 -5.68 6.35
N GLU A 130 -10.10 -6.59 7.07
CA GLU A 130 -11.37 -7.19 6.66
C GLU A 130 -12.46 -6.11 6.53
N TYR A 131 -12.46 -5.12 7.41
CA TYR A 131 -13.38 -3.97 7.34
C TYR A 131 -13.10 -3.10 6.12
N GLU A 132 -11.83 -2.85 5.80
CA GLU A 132 -11.46 -2.05 4.64
C GLU A 132 -11.75 -2.77 3.32
N VAL A 133 -11.43 -4.06 3.24
CA VAL A 133 -11.81 -4.91 2.09
C VAL A 133 -13.32 -4.89 1.89
N ALA A 134 -14.09 -5.01 2.99
CA ALA A 134 -15.54 -4.92 2.95
C ALA A 134 -16.05 -3.55 2.50
N ARG A 135 -15.42 -2.45 2.96
CA ARG A 135 -15.74 -1.08 2.54
C ARG A 135 -15.53 -0.93 1.03
N LEU A 136 -14.35 -1.32 0.52
CA LEU A 136 -14.01 -1.23 -0.91
C LEU A 136 -14.98 -2.02 -1.79
N HIS A 137 -15.38 -3.23 -1.38
CA HIS A 137 -16.34 -4.04 -2.15
C HIS A 137 -17.81 -3.62 -1.98
N SER A 138 -18.16 -2.91 -0.91
CA SER A 138 -19.54 -2.46 -0.65
C SER A 138 -19.87 -1.10 -1.23
N GLN A 139 -18.84 -0.29 -1.54
CA GLN A 139 -18.97 1.04 -2.14
C GLN A 139 -19.80 1.03 -3.43
N SER A 140 -20.59 2.09 -3.60
CA SER A 140 -21.42 2.28 -4.79
C SER A 140 -20.58 2.48 -6.05
N ALA A 141 -19.35 3.00 -5.92
CA ALA A 141 -18.37 3.16 -7.00
C ALA A 141 -18.09 1.83 -7.72
N PHE A 142 -17.72 0.77 -6.98
CA PHE A 142 -17.46 -0.56 -7.55
C PHE A 142 -18.66 -1.08 -8.38
N ARG A 143 -19.89 -0.91 -7.87
CA ARG A 143 -21.09 -1.33 -8.61
C ARG A 143 -21.35 -0.50 -9.86
N ARG A 144 -21.05 0.81 -9.83
CA ARG A 144 -21.18 1.69 -10.99
C ARG A 144 -20.15 1.32 -12.06
N GLU A 145 -18.90 1.10 -11.66
CA GLU A 145 -17.81 0.70 -12.54
C GLU A 145 -18.11 -0.64 -13.23
N VAL A 146 -18.59 -1.64 -12.48
CA VAL A 146 -19.02 -2.93 -13.06
C VAL A 146 -20.14 -2.74 -14.08
N LYS A 147 -21.12 -1.88 -13.79
CA LYS A 147 -22.23 -1.58 -14.74
C LYS A 147 -21.76 -0.81 -15.97
N GLN A 148 -20.75 0.03 -15.84
CA GLN A 148 -20.19 0.81 -16.95
C GLN A 148 -19.32 -0.05 -17.86
N ARG A 149 -18.51 -0.95 -17.28
CA ARG A 149 -17.56 -1.79 -18.04
C ARG A 149 -18.18 -3.03 -18.67
N PHE A 150 -19.28 -3.55 -18.12
CA PHE A 150 -19.89 -4.79 -18.60
C PHE A 150 -21.36 -4.60 -18.98
N ALA A 151 -21.70 -4.93 -20.23
CA ALA A 151 -23.07 -4.95 -20.71
C ALA A 151 -23.82 -6.22 -20.22
N GLY A 152 -25.09 -6.07 -19.82
CA GLY A 152 -25.97 -7.19 -19.46
C GLY A 152 -25.98 -7.58 -17.97
N ARG A 153 -26.48 -8.79 -17.68
CA ARG A 153 -26.58 -9.31 -16.30
C ARG A 153 -25.24 -9.85 -15.82
N VAL A 154 -24.47 -9.02 -15.11
CA VAL A 154 -23.18 -9.40 -14.54
C VAL A 154 -23.37 -10.25 -13.27
N LYS A 155 -22.72 -11.42 -13.21
CA LYS A 155 -22.59 -12.22 -11.98
C LYS A 155 -21.21 -11.99 -11.37
N ILE A 156 -21.17 -11.40 -10.18
CA ILE A 156 -19.92 -11.15 -9.44
C ILE A 156 -19.59 -12.37 -8.58
N ARG A 157 -18.37 -12.87 -8.74
CA ARG A 157 -17.76 -13.92 -7.91
C ARG A 157 -16.57 -13.32 -7.17
N TYR A 158 -16.53 -13.51 -5.87
CA TYR A 158 -15.49 -13.00 -4.98
C TYR A 158 -14.53 -14.15 -4.62
N HIS A 159 -13.26 -14.00 -4.93
CA HIS A 159 -12.22 -14.96 -4.53
C HIS A 159 -11.50 -14.44 -3.30
N MET A 160 -11.76 -15.05 -2.15
CA MET A 160 -11.22 -14.61 -0.87
C MET A 160 -10.87 -15.79 0.04
N ALA A 161 -9.95 -15.55 0.96
CA ALA A 161 -9.56 -16.51 1.99
C ALA A 161 -9.85 -15.88 3.36
N PRO A 162 -11.12 -15.89 3.82
CA PRO A 162 -11.48 -15.24 5.08
C PRO A 162 -10.71 -15.88 6.25
N PRO A 163 -9.96 -15.11 7.07
CA PRO A 163 -8.98 -15.67 8.03
C PRO A 163 -9.56 -16.69 9.02
N LEU A 164 -10.82 -16.51 9.42
CA LEU A 164 -11.50 -17.38 10.39
C LEU A 164 -12.12 -18.64 9.76
N LEU A 165 -12.29 -18.68 8.44
CA LEU A 165 -13.06 -19.72 7.73
C LEU A 165 -12.25 -20.45 6.64
N ALA A 166 -11.12 -19.88 6.23
CA ALA A 166 -10.28 -20.46 5.20
C ALA A 166 -9.43 -21.60 5.76
N LYS A 167 -9.42 -22.72 5.02
CA LYS A 167 -8.50 -23.82 5.29
C LYS A 167 -7.08 -23.37 5.02
N LYS A 168 -6.13 -23.94 5.74
CA LYS A 168 -4.70 -23.77 5.47
C LYS A 168 -4.19 -24.89 4.56
N ASP A 169 -3.26 -24.59 3.67
CA ASP A 169 -2.51 -25.59 2.91
C ASP A 169 -1.42 -26.23 3.79
N ALA A 170 -0.60 -27.11 3.19
CA ALA A 170 0.48 -27.81 3.88
C ALA A 170 1.55 -26.86 4.44
N ASP A 171 1.70 -25.68 3.82
CA ASP A 171 2.66 -24.64 4.21
C ASP A 171 2.04 -23.64 5.20
N GLY A 172 0.77 -23.82 5.57
CA GLY A 172 0.06 -22.98 6.55
C GLY A 172 -0.64 -21.75 5.94
N HIS A 173 -0.65 -21.58 4.62
CA HIS A 173 -1.26 -20.44 3.93
C HIS A 173 -2.76 -20.62 3.70
N LEU A 174 -3.51 -19.52 3.73
CA LEU A 174 -4.97 -19.54 3.55
C LEU A 174 -5.36 -19.86 2.10
N ILE A 175 -6.17 -20.90 1.90
CA ILE A 175 -6.67 -21.32 0.60
C ILE A 175 -7.83 -20.41 0.18
N LYS A 176 -7.70 -19.78 -0.99
CA LYS A 176 -8.75 -18.93 -1.58
C LYS A 176 -9.97 -19.78 -1.96
N ARG A 177 -11.15 -19.25 -1.65
CA ARG A 177 -12.44 -19.85 -2.00
C ARG A 177 -13.29 -18.85 -2.78
N GLU A 178 -14.14 -19.39 -3.64
CA GLU A 178 -15.11 -18.60 -4.40
C GLU A 178 -16.39 -18.38 -3.58
N PHE A 179 -16.83 -17.14 -3.51
CA PHE A 179 -18.09 -16.72 -2.92
C PHE A 179 -18.95 -16.01 -3.98
N GLY A 180 -20.22 -16.36 -4.09
CA GLY A 180 -21.14 -15.71 -5.02
C GLY A 180 -21.59 -14.32 -4.54
N GLY A 181 -22.47 -13.68 -5.32
CA GLY A 181 -23.00 -12.34 -5.02
C GLY A 181 -23.72 -12.19 -3.68
N TRP A 182 -24.07 -13.29 -2.99
CA TRP A 182 -24.67 -13.27 -1.66
C TRP A 182 -23.77 -12.66 -0.58
N ILE A 183 -22.45 -12.57 -0.81
CA ILE A 183 -21.52 -11.97 0.15
C ILE A 183 -21.52 -10.43 0.11
N ALA A 184 -22.04 -9.82 -0.95
CA ALA A 184 -22.13 -8.36 -1.08
C ALA A 184 -22.91 -7.67 0.07
N PRO A 185 -24.09 -8.15 0.51
CA PRO A 185 -24.74 -7.61 1.70
C PRO A 185 -23.90 -7.78 2.98
N LEU A 186 -23.18 -8.90 3.14
CA LEU A 186 -22.30 -9.12 4.29
C LEU A 186 -21.16 -8.10 4.35
N PHE A 187 -20.53 -7.78 3.21
CA PHE A 187 -19.53 -6.70 3.15
C PHE A 187 -20.11 -5.34 3.54
N ARG A 188 -21.36 -5.05 3.19
CA ARG A 188 -21.99 -3.78 3.56
C ARG A 188 -22.18 -3.68 5.08
N VAL A 189 -22.58 -4.77 5.72
CA VAL A 189 -22.70 -4.86 7.19
C VAL A 189 -21.33 -4.73 7.84
N LEU A 190 -20.35 -5.53 7.37
CA LEU A 190 -18.99 -5.54 7.92
C LEU A 190 -18.31 -4.18 7.79
N ALA A 191 -18.49 -3.47 6.67
CA ALA A 191 -17.98 -2.11 6.49
C ALA A 191 -18.54 -1.11 7.53
N GLY A 192 -19.80 -1.30 7.96
CA GLY A 192 -20.42 -0.51 9.02
C GLY A 192 -19.82 -0.76 10.41
N PHE A 193 -19.23 -1.94 10.62
CA PHE A 193 -18.55 -2.33 11.86
C PHE A 193 -17.07 -1.94 11.91
N ARG A 194 -16.58 -1.07 11.00
CA ARG A 194 -15.19 -0.57 11.03
C ARG A 194 -14.79 0.06 12.36
N PHE A 195 -15.75 0.58 13.14
CA PHE A 195 -15.48 1.14 14.48
C PHE A 195 -14.99 0.09 15.49
N LEU A 196 -15.25 -1.19 15.25
CA LEU A 196 -14.73 -2.28 16.08
C LEU A 196 -13.21 -2.43 15.93
N ARG A 197 -12.61 -1.98 14.81
CA ARG A 197 -11.18 -2.08 14.56
C ARG A 197 -10.38 -1.55 15.74
N GLY A 198 -9.48 -2.38 16.26
CA GLY A 198 -8.61 -2.01 17.39
C GLY A 198 -9.26 -2.12 18.77
N THR A 199 -10.54 -2.45 18.86
CA THR A 199 -11.24 -2.71 20.13
C THR A 199 -11.12 -4.18 20.54
N PRO A 200 -11.41 -4.55 21.81
CA PRO A 200 -11.47 -5.95 22.23
C PRO A 200 -12.55 -6.77 21.50
N LEU A 201 -13.54 -6.11 20.88
CA LEU A 201 -14.57 -6.78 20.08
C LEU A 201 -14.12 -7.07 18.65
N ASP A 202 -12.89 -6.70 18.29
CA ASP A 202 -12.32 -6.96 16.98
C ASP A 202 -11.81 -8.40 16.85
N ILE A 203 -12.70 -9.30 16.46
CA ILE A 203 -12.36 -10.73 16.27
C ILE A 203 -11.24 -10.95 15.26
N PHE A 204 -11.12 -10.09 14.23
CA PHE A 204 -10.07 -10.19 13.23
C PHE A 204 -8.73 -9.66 13.78
N GLY A 205 -8.78 -8.72 14.72
CA GLY A 205 -7.62 -8.11 15.37
C GLY A 205 -6.74 -9.07 16.16
N TYR A 206 -7.22 -10.27 16.46
CA TYR A 206 -6.46 -11.27 17.23
C TYR A 206 -5.49 -12.11 16.39
N THR A 207 -5.55 -12.05 15.06
CA THR A 207 -4.60 -12.77 14.19
C THR A 207 -3.18 -12.22 14.34
N ALA A 208 -2.19 -13.07 14.07
CA ALA A 208 -0.78 -12.66 14.09
C ALA A 208 -0.52 -11.49 13.11
N GLU A 209 -1.09 -11.57 11.91
CA GLU A 209 -1.00 -10.53 10.87
C GLU A 209 -1.51 -9.17 11.39
N ARG A 210 -2.70 -9.12 12.01
CA ARG A 210 -3.27 -7.85 12.51
C ARG A 210 -2.49 -7.29 13.71
N ARG A 211 -1.99 -8.17 14.59
CA ARG A 211 -1.12 -7.75 15.70
C ARG A 211 0.18 -7.15 15.18
N MET A 212 0.81 -7.78 14.19
CA MET A 212 2.00 -7.27 13.52
C MET A 212 1.74 -5.90 12.88
N GLU A 213 0.63 -5.73 12.14
CA GLU A 213 0.31 -4.45 11.49
C GLU A 213 0.09 -3.32 12.49
N ARG A 214 -0.61 -3.58 13.61
CA ARG A 214 -0.78 -2.60 14.69
C ARG A 214 0.54 -2.25 15.35
N ARG A 215 1.37 -3.27 15.61
CA ARG A 215 2.71 -3.08 16.16
C ARG A 215 3.56 -2.22 15.23
N LEU A 216 3.51 -2.46 13.92
CA LEU A 216 4.25 -1.69 12.92
C LEU A 216 3.87 -0.20 12.91
N ILE A 217 2.59 0.15 13.15
CA ILE A 217 2.17 1.56 13.30
C ILE A 217 2.86 2.21 14.51
N THR A 218 2.88 1.51 15.65
CA THR A 218 3.53 2.02 16.86
C THR A 218 5.04 2.13 16.67
N GLU A 219 5.69 1.06 16.17
CA GLU A 219 7.14 1.04 15.89
C GLU A 219 7.55 2.16 14.93
N TYR A 220 6.76 2.42 13.89
CA TYR A 220 7.03 3.52 12.97
C TYR A 220 6.91 4.88 13.67
N ARG A 221 5.87 5.09 14.48
CA ARG A 221 5.70 6.36 15.21
C ARG A 221 6.82 6.60 16.21
N ASP A 222 7.19 5.59 16.98
CA ASP A 222 8.26 5.66 17.96
C ASP A 222 9.60 5.95 17.26
N CYS A 223 9.85 5.33 16.10
CA CYS A 223 10.99 5.63 15.26
C CYS A 223 11.00 7.10 14.80
N ILE A 224 9.88 7.62 14.29
CA ILE A 224 9.79 9.05 13.92
C ILE A 224 10.02 9.95 15.14
N ASP A 225 9.45 9.65 16.30
CA ASP A 225 9.65 10.43 17.52
C ASP A 225 11.14 10.44 17.94
N GLU A 226 11.87 9.32 17.77
CA GLU A 226 13.32 9.25 17.99
C GLU A 226 14.10 10.09 16.97
N LEU A 227 13.71 10.06 15.69
CA LEU A 227 14.32 10.91 14.66
C LEU A 227 14.13 12.40 14.98
N LEU A 228 12.93 12.82 15.40
CA LEU A 228 12.65 14.23 15.70
C LEU A 228 13.50 14.76 16.87
N ALA A 229 13.81 13.93 17.85
CA ALA A 229 14.64 14.29 18.99
C ALA A 229 16.10 14.59 18.60
N GLY A 230 16.63 13.86 17.60
CA GLY A 230 18.01 13.99 17.10
C GLY A 230 18.16 14.74 15.78
N LEU A 231 17.07 15.23 15.18
CA LEU A 231 17.10 15.86 13.85
C LEU A 231 17.93 17.15 13.88
N ASP A 232 18.84 17.29 12.92
CA ASP A 232 19.61 18.49 12.64
C ASP A 232 19.71 18.69 11.11
N ALA A 233 20.38 19.74 10.64
CA ALA A 233 20.47 20.04 9.21
C ALA A 233 21.36 19.04 8.44
N ASP A 234 22.31 18.38 9.12
CA ASP A 234 23.30 17.49 8.51
C ASP A 234 22.76 16.05 8.34
N ASN A 235 21.68 15.69 9.05
CA ASN A 235 21.17 14.33 9.12
C ASN A 235 19.77 14.13 8.51
N ILE A 236 19.23 15.14 7.82
CA ILE A 236 17.88 15.07 7.20
C ILE A 236 17.79 13.93 6.20
N GLU A 237 18.80 13.76 5.35
CA GLU A 237 18.79 12.70 4.33
C GLU A 237 18.70 11.31 4.95
N LEU A 238 19.43 11.08 6.05
CA LEU A 238 19.35 9.83 6.81
C LEU A 238 17.97 9.65 7.46
N ALA A 239 17.39 10.72 8.01
CA ALA A 239 16.04 10.67 8.57
C ALA A 239 14.99 10.33 7.49
N VAL A 240 15.14 10.88 6.28
CA VAL A 240 14.29 10.60 5.12
C VAL A 240 14.41 9.13 4.71
N GLU A 241 15.63 8.59 4.65
CA GLU A 241 15.90 7.19 4.34
C GLU A 241 15.22 6.25 5.35
N ILE A 242 15.38 6.51 6.65
CA ILE A 242 14.77 5.73 7.72
C ILE A 242 13.24 5.81 7.64
N ALA A 243 12.69 7.02 7.51
CA ALA A 243 11.24 7.24 7.37
C ALA A 243 10.68 6.57 6.10
N GLY A 244 11.54 6.33 5.10
CA GLY A 244 11.26 5.73 3.80
C GLY A 244 11.12 4.20 3.80
N LEU A 245 11.71 3.51 4.77
CA LEU A 245 11.79 2.04 4.81
C LEU A 245 10.46 1.29 4.63
N PRO A 246 9.29 1.79 5.10
CA PRO A 246 8.02 1.12 4.85
C PRO A 246 7.69 0.95 3.37
N GLU A 247 8.38 1.61 2.43
CA GLU A 247 8.26 1.38 0.99
C GLU A 247 8.43 -0.09 0.60
N HIS A 248 9.42 -0.75 1.21
CA HIS A 248 9.83 -2.11 0.89
C HIS A 248 8.89 -3.17 1.46
N ILE A 249 8.05 -2.79 2.43
CA ILE A 249 7.01 -3.65 3.00
C ILE A 249 5.80 -3.65 2.04
N ARG A 250 5.67 -4.68 1.21
CA ARG A 250 4.63 -4.81 0.18
C ARG A 250 3.89 -6.14 0.32
N GLY A 251 2.72 -6.23 -0.30
CA GLY A 251 1.89 -7.43 -0.27
C GLY A 251 0.97 -7.53 0.95
N TYR A 252 0.42 -8.73 1.15
CA TYR A 252 -0.56 -9.05 2.19
C TYR A 252 -0.20 -10.39 2.85
N GLY A 253 -0.64 -10.59 4.09
CA GLY A 253 -0.37 -11.79 4.88
C GLY A 253 1.11 -12.18 4.91
N HIS A 254 1.40 -13.46 4.70
CA HIS A 254 2.77 -14.01 4.71
C HIS A 254 3.76 -13.28 3.78
N VAL A 255 3.31 -12.72 2.64
CA VAL A 255 4.19 -11.96 1.74
C VAL A 255 4.67 -10.68 2.43
N LYS A 256 3.77 -10.00 3.15
CA LYS A 256 4.09 -8.80 3.91
C LYS A 256 5.00 -9.12 5.10
N GLU A 257 4.76 -10.22 5.78
CA GLU A 257 5.62 -10.72 6.87
C GLU A 257 7.04 -11.00 6.37
N ALA A 258 7.19 -11.67 5.24
CA ALA A 258 8.48 -11.95 4.63
C ALA A 258 9.21 -10.67 4.20
N HIS A 259 8.49 -9.68 3.66
CA HIS A 259 9.08 -8.38 3.34
C HIS A 259 9.50 -7.62 4.59
N LEU A 260 8.66 -7.61 5.63
CA LEU A 260 9.01 -6.97 6.91
C LEU A 260 10.27 -7.61 7.52
N ALA A 261 10.37 -8.95 7.49
CA ALA A 261 11.54 -9.67 7.97
C ALA A 261 12.83 -9.30 7.21
N LYS A 262 12.74 -8.99 5.91
CA LYS A 262 13.88 -8.52 5.10
C LYS A 262 14.26 -7.06 5.36
N VAL A 263 13.27 -6.22 5.67
CA VAL A 263 13.48 -4.79 5.95
C VAL A 263 14.00 -4.56 7.36
N ARG A 264 13.67 -5.45 8.31
CA ARG A 264 14.02 -5.29 9.73
C ARG A 264 15.52 -5.08 9.97
N PRO A 265 16.45 -5.88 9.40
CA PRO A 265 17.88 -5.66 9.58
C PRO A 265 18.36 -4.32 9.01
N GLN A 266 17.78 -3.86 7.90
CA GLN A 266 18.09 -2.55 7.30
C GLN A 266 17.63 -1.42 8.22
N TRP A 267 16.45 -1.57 8.81
CA TRP A 267 15.93 -0.62 9.79
C TRP A 267 16.83 -0.53 11.01
N GLU A 268 17.23 -1.67 11.57
CA GLU A 268 18.13 -1.72 12.72
C GLU A 268 19.49 -1.08 12.41
N ALA A 269 20.09 -1.39 11.25
CA ALA A 269 21.36 -0.81 10.83
C ALA A 269 21.29 0.71 10.63
N LEU A 270 20.23 1.23 10.00
CA LEU A 270 20.06 2.67 9.82
C LEU A 270 19.80 3.39 11.15
N MET A 271 19.07 2.78 12.08
CA MET A 271 18.87 3.33 13.42
C MET A 271 20.13 3.26 14.28
N GLU A 272 20.98 2.26 14.10
CA GLU A 272 22.29 2.20 14.72
C GLU A 272 23.16 3.35 14.21
N ARG A 273 23.25 3.53 12.89
CA ARG A 273 23.90 4.69 12.26
C ARG A 273 23.33 6.02 12.74
N TRP A 274 22.01 6.12 12.92
CA TRP A 274 21.36 7.33 13.45
C TRP A 274 21.86 7.71 14.84
N ARG A 275 22.08 6.70 15.69
CA ARG A 275 22.51 6.86 17.09
C ARG A 275 24.01 7.12 17.23
N GLU A 276 24.79 6.96 16.18
CA GLU A 276 26.21 7.27 16.20
C GLU A 276 26.47 8.78 16.37
N PRO A 277 27.61 9.15 16.99
CA PRO A 277 28.02 10.54 17.09
C PRO A 277 28.06 11.22 15.70
N PRO A 278 27.75 12.53 15.61
CA PRO A 278 27.74 13.26 14.34
C PRO A 278 29.03 13.09 13.51
N GLU A 279 30.18 12.98 14.18
CA GLU A 279 31.49 12.80 13.53
C GLU A 279 31.63 11.46 12.80
N ALA A 280 31.10 10.37 13.39
CA ALA A 280 31.10 9.05 12.78
C ALA A 280 30.11 8.96 11.61
N ARG A 281 28.93 9.60 11.75
CA ARG A 281 27.90 9.65 10.70
C ARG A 281 28.40 10.31 9.40
N ARG A 282 29.21 11.36 9.51
CA ARG A 282 29.81 12.07 8.36
C ARG A 282 30.89 11.28 7.63
N GLN A 283 31.56 10.34 8.31
CA GLN A 283 32.58 9.48 7.67
C GLN A 283 31.98 8.27 6.95
N ALA A 284 30.75 7.90 7.30
CA ALA A 284 30.01 6.79 6.71
C ALA A 284 29.01 7.20 5.60
N ALA A 285 28.83 8.51 5.37
CA ALA A 285 28.02 9.08 4.27
C ALA A 285 28.87 9.29 3.02
#